data_AF-A0A1V6R361-F1
#
_entry.id   AF-A0A1V6R361-F1
#
_cell.length_a   1.000
_cell.length_b   1.000
_cell.length_c   1.000
_cell.angle_alpha   90.00
_cell.angle_beta   90.00
_cell.angle_gamma   90.00
#
_symmetry.space_group_name_H-M   'P 1'
#
loop_
_entity.id
_entity.type
_entity.pdbx_description
1 polymer ?
#
loop_
_entity_poly.entity_id
_entity_poly.type
_entity_poly.pdbx_seq_one_letter_code
_entity_poly.pdbx_strand_id
1 'polypeptide(L)'
;MWNKAFGSDSAIWRDRFGKHYDIVPGRTSRELKIEYQIRALVLRHSIQFKEKEDDRQYLWMEVMQTMVEEALTLPIAPGDTSKTLQRIHETLKRVNFLCEFQNHQTPSPLFCALQLCLSSFALDSNLTLPCRRTDYNLQQVYSYGDEVGEPLIDHENLDLGRLLDIRHFWQRHVLKSLELSFQESFSELPEDVKPKMRKEIPTEASKLSSSWLGYYSCIHPVSDLLKTERQTCADIEIHGEPIDPMSLDLKPSGHSWPEKCNKIIPLAGGPDTKRTYFEGKQRAYDSPNEVANHVFGFTEEIAAPHGGFGGWMRICFVLVDGEQDDEDDEDDEEKTPSLLMESEGWIHGYEAAIIPGGRMMLGRWLDMKATYAKGPFIFWDV
;
A
#
# COMPACT_ATOMS: atom_id res chain seq x y z
N MET A 1 32.22 -20.87 -35.41
CA MET A 1 31.86 -19.43 -35.44
C MET A 1 30.61 -19.17 -34.59
N TRP A 2 29.51 -19.91 -34.80
CA TRP A 2 28.26 -19.82 -34.02
C TRP A 2 28.42 -20.06 -32.50
N ASN A 3 29.25 -21.00 -32.06
CA ASN A 3 29.51 -21.23 -30.63
C ASN A 3 30.20 -20.05 -29.91
N LYS A 4 30.97 -19.22 -30.63
CA LYS A 4 31.55 -17.98 -30.06
C LYS A 4 30.52 -16.85 -30.00
N ALA A 5 29.62 -16.77 -30.98
CA ALA A 5 28.57 -15.75 -31.02
C ALA A 5 27.45 -16.00 -29.97
N PHE A 6 27.08 -17.25 -29.71
CA PHE A 6 26.02 -17.61 -28.74
C PHE A 6 26.56 -18.21 -27.42
N GLY A 7 27.87 -18.14 -27.21
CA GLY A 7 28.53 -18.52 -25.97
C GLY A 7 27.95 -17.78 -24.76
N SER A 8 28.08 -18.37 -23.57
CA SER A 8 27.58 -17.79 -22.31
C SER A 8 28.05 -16.35 -22.08
N ASP A 9 29.29 -16.06 -22.44
CA ASP A 9 29.94 -14.78 -22.17
C ASP A 9 29.76 -13.75 -23.31
N SER A 10 28.99 -14.11 -24.33
CA SER A 10 28.72 -13.24 -25.47
C SER A 10 27.93 -12.00 -25.07
N ALA A 11 28.34 -10.83 -25.56
CA ALA A 11 27.64 -9.57 -25.40
C ALA A 11 26.20 -9.60 -25.97
N ILE A 12 25.88 -10.54 -26.86
CA ILE A 12 24.52 -10.74 -27.40
C ILE A 12 23.50 -10.99 -26.28
N TRP A 13 23.88 -11.71 -25.21
CA TRP A 13 22.94 -11.99 -24.12
C TRP A 13 22.62 -10.74 -23.31
N ARG A 14 23.59 -9.84 -23.15
CA ARG A 14 23.37 -8.54 -22.54
C ARG A 14 22.46 -7.66 -23.38
N ASP A 15 22.69 -7.59 -24.69
CA ASP A 15 21.82 -6.86 -25.63
C ASP A 15 20.38 -7.42 -25.59
N ARG A 16 20.23 -8.75 -25.66
CA ARG A 16 18.91 -9.40 -25.58
C ARG A 16 18.21 -9.15 -24.25
N PHE A 17 18.93 -9.26 -23.14
CA PHE A 17 18.36 -8.98 -21.83
C PHE A 17 17.94 -7.51 -21.73
N GLY A 18 18.83 -6.58 -22.08
CA GLY A 18 18.59 -5.13 -22.05
C GLY A 18 17.51 -4.62 -23.01
N LYS A 19 17.07 -5.44 -23.98
CA LYS A 19 15.89 -5.16 -24.81
C LYS A 19 14.57 -5.42 -24.10
N HIS A 20 14.56 -6.27 -23.09
CA HIS A 20 13.33 -6.71 -22.41
C HIS A 20 13.28 -6.39 -20.92
N TYR A 21 14.42 -6.17 -20.29
CA TYR A 21 14.55 -5.99 -18.85
C TYR A 21 15.63 -4.93 -18.55
N ASP A 22 15.52 -4.31 -17.39
CA ASP A 22 16.53 -3.39 -16.86
C ASP A 22 17.72 -4.19 -16.34
N ILE A 23 18.95 -3.78 -16.69
CA ILE A 23 20.16 -4.53 -16.34
C ILE A 23 20.69 -4.06 -14.98
N VAL A 24 20.69 -4.96 -14.00
CA VAL A 24 21.36 -4.75 -12.71
C VAL A 24 22.87 -4.53 -12.94
N PRO A 25 23.47 -3.45 -12.41
CA PRO A 25 24.91 -3.21 -12.53
C PRO A 25 25.76 -4.38 -12.04
N GLY A 26 26.88 -4.65 -12.72
CA GLY A 26 27.83 -5.70 -12.33
C GLY A 26 27.49 -7.12 -12.77
N ARG A 27 26.27 -7.41 -13.26
CA ARG A 27 25.89 -8.74 -13.76
C ARG A 27 26.71 -9.14 -14.99
N THR A 28 27.19 -10.36 -15.07
CA THR A 28 27.93 -10.90 -16.23
C THR A 28 26.97 -11.29 -17.37
N SER A 29 27.48 -11.37 -18.61
CA SER A 29 26.65 -11.84 -19.75
C SER A 29 26.11 -13.27 -19.54
N ARG A 30 26.87 -14.11 -18.83
CA ARG A 30 26.47 -15.48 -18.50
C ARG A 30 25.29 -15.52 -17.54
N GLU A 31 25.29 -14.69 -16.51
CA GLU A 31 24.17 -14.57 -15.58
C GLU A 31 22.93 -14.04 -16.29
N LEU A 32 23.08 -12.97 -17.08
CA LEU A 32 21.97 -12.40 -17.87
C LEU A 32 21.40 -13.41 -18.87
N LYS A 33 22.23 -14.27 -19.48
CA LYS A 33 21.77 -15.37 -20.32
C LYS A 33 20.86 -16.33 -19.55
N ILE A 34 21.33 -16.82 -18.41
CA ILE A 34 20.61 -17.82 -17.60
C ILE A 34 19.26 -17.24 -17.18
N GLU A 35 19.28 -16.02 -16.64
CA GLU A 35 18.08 -15.34 -16.16
C GLU A 35 17.09 -15.02 -17.29
N TYR A 36 17.57 -14.51 -18.44
CA TYR A 36 16.73 -14.31 -19.62
C TYR A 36 16.03 -15.60 -20.03
N GLN A 37 16.75 -16.72 -20.06
CA GLN A 37 16.20 -18.01 -20.45
C GLN A 37 15.19 -18.53 -19.43
N ILE A 38 15.45 -18.37 -18.13
CA ILE A 38 14.51 -18.73 -17.05
C ILE A 38 13.24 -17.88 -17.17
N ARG A 39 13.34 -16.55 -17.22
CA ARG A 39 12.19 -15.64 -17.35
C ARG A 39 11.36 -15.96 -18.59
N ALA A 40 12.03 -16.15 -19.75
CA ALA A 40 11.34 -16.50 -20.99
C ALA A 40 10.66 -17.88 -20.93
N LEU A 41 11.24 -18.84 -20.21
CA LEU A 41 10.68 -20.18 -20.05
C LEU A 41 9.51 -20.18 -19.06
N VAL A 42 9.64 -19.51 -17.92
CA VAL A 42 8.66 -19.54 -16.83
C VAL A 42 7.45 -18.67 -17.17
N LEU A 43 7.66 -17.41 -17.57
CA LEU A 43 6.60 -16.42 -17.79
C LEU A 43 5.79 -16.65 -19.08
N ARG A 44 6.21 -17.58 -19.94
CA ARG A 44 5.40 -17.96 -21.12
C ARG A 44 4.20 -18.82 -20.78
N HIS A 45 4.22 -19.49 -19.62
CA HIS A 45 3.15 -20.39 -19.23
C HIS A 45 2.00 -19.58 -18.62
N SER A 46 0.78 -19.85 -19.07
CA SER A 46 -0.42 -19.37 -18.39
C SER A 46 -0.59 -20.17 -17.11
N ILE A 47 -0.59 -19.50 -15.98
CA ILE A 47 -0.78 -20.09 -14.65
C ILE A 47 -2.06 -19.54 -14.05
N GLN A 48 -2.75 -20.35 -13.26
CA GLN A 48 -3.95 -19.99 -12.50
C GLN A 48 -3.71 -20.35 -11.05
N PHE A 49 -4.14 -19.52 -10.11
CA PHE A 49 -3.91 -19.62 -8.65
C PHE A 49 -5.21 -19.91 -7.88
N LYS A 50 -6.15 -20.64 -8.49
CA LYS A 50 -7.46 -20.96 -7.89
C LYS A 50 -7.42 -22.06 -6.84
N GLU A 51 -6.39 -22.91 -6.91
CA GLU A 51 -6.18 -24.03 -6.00
C GLU A 51 -4.88 -23.82 -5.21
N LYS A 52 -4.49 -24.82 -4.43
CA LYS A 52 -3.24 -24.83 -3.67
C LYS A 52 -2.06 -24.61 -4.60
N GLU A 53 -1.13 -23.76 -4.18
CA GLU A 53 0.13 -23.56 -4.92
C GLU A 53 0.87 -24.89 -5.12
N ASP A 54 1.20 -25.14 -6.37
CA ASP A 54 2.12 -26.17 -6.84
C ASP A 54 3.50 -25.57 -7.15
N ASP A 55 4.46 -26.44 -7.42
CA ASP A 55 5.85 -26.04 -7.67
C ASP A 55 5.99 -25.10 -8.89
N ARG A 56 5.08 -25.17 -9.87
CA ARG A 56 5.14 -24.32 -11.07
C ARG A 56 4.66 -22.91 -10.77
N GLN A 57 3.56 -22.79 -10.02
CA GLN A 57 3.06 -21.53 -9.49
C GLN A 57 4.11 -20.87 -8.62
N TYR A 58 4.74 -21.64 -7.73
CA TYR A 58 5.79 -21.13 -6.85
C TYR A 58 7.00 -20.61 -7.65
N LEU A 59 7.51 -21.39 -8.60
CA LEU A 59 8.61 -20.96 -9.48
C LEU A 59 8.26 -19.69 -10.28
N TRP A 60 7.01 -19.54 -10.71
CA TRP A 60 6.56 -18.33 -11.39
C TRP A 60 6.56 -17.13 -10.46
N MET A 61 6.10 -17.29 -9.22
CA MET A 61 6.13 -16.22 -8.21
C MET A 61 7.56 -15.82 -7.85
N GLU A 62 8.50 -16.77 -7.72
CA GLU A 62 9.92 -16.45 -7.48
C GLU A 62 10.50 -15.60 -8.63
N VAL A 63 10.20 -15.96 -9.88
CA VAL A 63 10.62 -15.16 -11.03
C VAL A 63 10.01 -13.76 -11.00
N MET A 64 8.72 -13.66 -10.69
CA MET A 64 8.04 -12.37 -10.57
C MET A 64 8.57 -11.53 -9.42
N GLN A 65 8.87 -12.15 -8.27
CA GLN A 65 9.49 -11.50 -7.12
C GLN A 65 10.80 -10.83 -7.53
N THR A 66 11.71 -11.56 -8.17
CA THR A 66 13.00 -10.99 -8.61
C THR A 66 12.80 -9.81 -9.56
N MET A 67 11.81 -9.88 -10.46
CA MET A 67 11.48 -8.79 -11.37
C MET A 67 10.90 -7.58 -10.64
N VAL A 68 10.03 -7.80 -9.65
CA VAL A 68 9.46 -6.73 -8.82
C VAL A 68 10.55 -6.04 -8.00
N GLU A 69 11.41 -6.80 -7.33
CA GLU A 69 12.53 -6.27 -6.56
C GLU A 69 13.47 -5.42 -7.43
N GLU A 70 13.82 -5.88 -8.62
CA GLU A 70 14.58 -5.10 -9.60
C GLU A 70 13.83 -3.83 -10.01
N ALA A 71 12.54 -3.94 -10.32
CA ALA A 71 11.72 -2.80 -10.72
C ALA A 71 11.59 -1.77 -9.59
N LEU A 72 11.63 -2.16 -8.32
CA LEU A 72 11.55 -1.23 -7.19
C LEU A 72 12.90 -0.59 -6.84
N THR A 73 14.01 -1.32 -7.02
CA THR A 73 15.33 -0.90 -6.51
C THR A 73 16.25 -0.30 -7.56
N LEU A 74 16.07 -0.63 -8.84
CA LEU A 74 16.99 -0.17 -9.88
C LEU A 74 16.77 1.30 -10.23
N PRO A 75 17.84 2.12 -10.26
CA PRO A 75 17.76 3.49 -10.74
C PRO A 75 17.48 3.50 -12.23
N ILE A 76 16.59 4.38 -12.63
CA ILE A 76 16.23 4.61 -14.03
C ILE A 76 16.55 6.05 -14.33
N ALA A 77 17.06 6.30 -15.54
CA ALA A 77 17.35 7.67 -15.94
C ALA A 77 16.05 8.50 -15.94
N PRO A 78 16.08 9.78 -15.54
CA PRO A 78 14.89 10.63 -15.59
C PRO A 78 14.26 10.61 -16.98
N GLY A 79 12.96 10.32 -17.05
CA GLY A 79 12.20 10.21 -18.31
C GLY A 79 12.25 8.84 -18.99
N ASP A 80 13.09 7.90 -18.56
CA ASP A 80 13.09 6.53 -19.06
C ASP A 80 12.01 5.69 -18.34
N THR A 81 11.45 4.72 -19.08
CA THR A 81 10.51 3.74 -18.52
C THR A 81 11.22 2.45 -18.16
N SER A 82 10.91 1.88 -16.99
CA SER A 82 11.39 0.55 -16.59
C SER A 82 10.93 -0.52 -17.57
N LYS A 83 11.87 -1.18 -18.24
CA LYS A 83 11.58 -2.31 -19.12
C LYS A 83 11.10 -3.51 -18.32
N THR A 84 11.69 -3.72 -17.13
CA THR A 84 11.26 -4.80 -16.24
C THR A 84 9.81 -4.59 -15.79
N LEU A 85 9.42 -3.37 -15.41
CA LEU A 85 8.05 -3.05 -15.03
C LEU A 85 7.07 -3.22 -16.19
N GLN A 86 7.43 -2.76 -17.40
CA GLN A 86 6.63 -3.01 -18.61
C GLN A 86 6.42 -4.51 -18.82
N ARG A 87 7.46 -5.32 -18.58
CA ARG A 87 7.36 -6.76 -18.75
C ARG A 87 6.53 -7.45 -17.66
N ILE A 88 6.57 -6.96 -16.42
CA ILE A 88 5.65 -7.37 -15.35
C ILE A 88 4.22 -7.10 -15.80
N HIS A 89 3.92 -5.87 -16.22
CA HIS A 89 2.60 -5.46 -16.68
C HIS A 89 2.09 -6.31 -17.85
N GLU A 90 2.92 -6.57 -18.87
CA GLU A 90 2.57 -7.46 -19.99
C GLU A 90 2.29 -8.91 -19.54
N THR A 91 3.01 -9.39 -18.53
CA THR A 91 2.82 -10.74 -17.99
C THR A 91 1.49 -10.82 -17.24
N LEU A 92 1.18 -9.82 -16.42
CA LEU A 92 -0.06 -9.74 -15.65
C LEU A 92 -1.30 -9.64 -16.55
N LYS A 93 -1.22 -9.04 -17.75
CA LYS A 93 -2.32 -9.06 -18.73
C LYS A 93 -2.73 -10.47 -19.20
N ARG A 94 -1.91 -11.49 -18.96
CA ARG A 94 -2.13 -12.87 -19.44
C ARG A 94 -2.55 -13.83 -18.33
N VAL A 95 -2.50 -13.39 -17.07
CA VAL A 95 -2.81 -14.22 -15.90
C VAL A 95 -3.70 -13.45 -14.94
N ASN A 96 -4.64 -14.11 -14.29
CA ASN A 96 -5.57 -13.44 -13.38
C ASN A 96 -4.99 -13.29 -11.96
N PHE A 97 -3.66 -13.16 -11.84
CA PHE A 97 -2.97 -13.20 -10.54
C PHE A 97 -3.48 -12.16 -9.55
N LEU A 98 -3.80 -10.94 -10.01
CA LEU A 98 -4.25 -9.82 -9.18
C LEU A 98 -5.72 -9.92 -8.73
N CYS A 99 -6.48 -10.87 -9.29
CA CYS A 99 -7.90 -11.09 -9.01
C CYS A 99 -8.20 -12.58 -8.75
N GLU A 100 -7.17 -13.39 -8.49
CA GLU A 100 -7.32 -14.78 -8.09
C GLU A 100 -7.19 -14.91 -6.58
N PHE A 101 -8.17 -15.61 -6.02
CA PHE A 101 -8.35 -15.79 -4.60
C PHE A 101 -8.23 -17.27 -4.31
N GLN A 102 -7.36 -17.63 -3.37
CA GLN A 102 -7.29 -18.99 -2.85
C GLN A 102 -8.41 -19.21 -1.83
N ASN A 103 -9.66 -19.14 -2.30
CA ASN A 103 -10.83 -19.30 -1.46
C ASN A 103 -10.74 -20.64 -0.73
N HIS A 104 -10.82 -20.59 0.60
CA HIS A 104 -10.76 -21.74 1.51
C HIS A 104 -9.37 -22.40 1.68
N GLN A 105 -8.30 -21.73 1.27
CA GLN A 105 -6.93 -22.16 1.56
C GLN A 105 -6.09 -21.01 2.11
N THR A 106 -5.03 -21.35 2.84
CA THR A 106 -4.07 -20.36 3.34
C THR A 106 -3.00 -20.13 2.26
N PRO A 107 -2.98 -18.96 1.59
CA PRO A 107 -1.97 -18.64 0.60
C PRO A 107 -0.57 -18.59 1.20
N SER A 108 0.43 -18.89 0.37
CA SER A 108 1.82 -18.73 0.78
C SER A 108 2.12 -17.25 1.12
N PRO A 109 3.05 -16.98 2.06
CA PRO A 109 3.51 -15.62 2.31
C PRO A 109 4.01 -14.90 1.06
N LEU A 110 4.65 -15.64 0.15
CA LEU A 110 5.14 -15.10 -1.13
C LEU A 110 4.00 -14.61 -2.02
N PHE A 111 2.90 -15.36 -2.11
CA PHE A 111 1.72 -14.94 -2.86
C PHE A 111 1.12 -13.67 -2.31
N CYS A 112 0.92 -13.58 -0.99
CA CYS A 112 0.37 -12.39 -0.35
C CYS A 112 1.26 -11.18 -0.58
N ALA A 113 2.57 -11.29 -0.29
CA ALA A 113 3.50 -10.18 -0.46
C ALA A 113 3.64 -9.75 -1.92
N LEU A 114 3.71 -10.69 -2.86
CA LEU A 114 3.79 -10.36 -4.28
C LEU A 114 2.52 -9.64 -4.76
N GLN A 115 1.32 -10.09 -4.35
CA GLN A 115 0.09 -9.38 -4.66
C GLN A 115 0.04 -7.97 -4.04
N LEU A 116 0.51 -7.81 -2.80
CA LEU A 116 0.59 -6.51 -2.13
C LEU A 116 1.57 -5.57 -2.84
N CYS A 117 2.76 -6.03 -3.22
CA CYS A 117 3.73 -5.25 -3.98
C CYS A 117 3.21 -4.82 -5.37
N LEU A 118 2.20 -5.51 -5.90
CA LEU A 118 1.54 -5.20 -7.17
C LEU A 118 0.20 -4.46 -6.98
N SER A 119 -0.05 -3.86 -5.81
CA SER A 119 -1.34 -3.21 -5.49
C SER A 119 -1.71 -2.09 -6.45
N SER A 120 -0.75 -1.27 -6.91
CA SER A 120 -1.02 -0.21 -7.91
C SER A 120 -1.65 -0.77 -9.19
N PHE A 121 -1.12 -1.89 -9.69
CA PHE A 121 -1.66 -2.63 -10.82
C PHE A 121 -3.00 -3.29 -10.52
N ALA A 122 -3.23 -3.70 -9.26
CA ALA A 122 -4.52 -4.23 -8.84
C ALA A 122 -5.61 -3.15 -8.72
N LEU A 123 -5.25 -1.87 -8.75
CA LEU A 123 -6.19 -0.75 -8.81
C LEU A 123 -6.31 -0.16 -10.23
N ASP A 124 -5.77 -0.82 -11.24
CA ASP A 124 -5.95 -0.45 -12.65
C ASP A 124 -7.03 -1.32 -13.31
N SER A 125 -8.16 -0.68 -13.64
CA SER A 125 -9.29 -1.32 -14.33
C SER A 125 -8.96 -1.90 -15.71
N ASN A 126 -7.85 -1.48 -16.34
CA ASN A 126 -7.40 -2.03 -17.62
C ASN A 126 -6.63 -3.35 -17.47
N LEU A 127 -6.22 -3.70 -16.24
CA LEU A 127 -5.37 -4.84 -15.96
C LEU A 127 -6.05 -5.90 -15.11
N THR A 128 -6.92 -5.48 -14.19
CA THR A 128 -7.57 -6.37 -13.23
C THR A 128 -9.10 -6.28 -13.29
N LEU A 129 -9.76 -7.27 -12.71
CA LEU A 129 -11.19 -7.23 -12.46
C LEU A 129 -11.45 -6.81 -11.00
N PRO A 130 -12.58 -6.14 -10.72
CA PRO A 130 -12.95 -5.83 -9.34
C PRO A 130 -13.15 -7.10 -8.49
N CYS A 131 -12.73 -7.05 -7.23
CA CYS A 131 -12.97 -8.13 -6.27
C CYS A 131 -14.48 -8.29 -5.97
N ARG A 132 -14.92 -9.52 -5.69
CA ARG A 132 -16.27 -9.78 -5.16
C ARG A 132 -16.27 -9.62 -3.64
N ARG A 133 -17.45 -9.46 -3.07
CA ARG A 133 -17.62 -9.34 -1.61
C ARG A 133 -17.13 -10.58 -0.85
N THR A 134 -17.18 -11.75 -1.48
CA THR A 134 -16.73 -13.04 -0.93
C THR A 134 -15.21 -13.23 -0.97
N ASP A 135 -14.48 -12.31 -1.61
CA ASP A 135 -13.06 -12.46 -1.88
C ASP A 135 -12.18 -11.79 -0.79
N TYR A 136 -12.80 -11.25 0.27
CA TYR A 136 -12.12 -10.71 1.45
C TYR A 136 -12.94 -10.91 2.73
N ASN A 137 -12.26 -10.97 3.88
CA ASN A 137 -12.89 -11.07 5.18
C ASN A 137 -13.18 -9.69 5.80
N LEU A 138 -14.46 -9.31 5.87
CA LEU A 138 -14.87 -8.02 6.43
C LEU A 138 -14.49 -7.81 7.90
N GLN A 139 -14.48 -8.88 8.69
CA GLN A 139 -14.05 -8.81 10.09
C GLN A 139 -12.58 -8.37 10.17
N GLN A 140 -11.73 -8.92 9.30
CA GLN A 140 -10.31 -8.56 9.23
C GLN A 140 -10.11 -7.12 8.70
N VAL A 141 -10.84 -6.76 7.64
CA VAL A 141 -10.81 -5.42 7.02
C VAL A 141 -11.16 -4.33 8.03
N TYR A 142 -12.21 -4.53 8.81
CA TYR A 142 -12.67 -3.56 9.82
C TYR A 142 -12.10 -3.81 11.22
N SER A 143 -11.12 -4.71 11.35
CA SER A 143 -10.47 -4.97 12.64
C SER A 143 -11.44 -5.36 13.75
N TYR A 144 -12.56 -6.01 13.40
CA TYR A 144 -13.65 -6.26 14.33
C TYR A 144 -13.27 -7.38 15.32
N GLY A 145 -13.36 -7.05 16.60
CA GLY A 145 -12.89 -7.90 17.69
C GLY A 145 -11.44 -7.66 18.10
N ASP A 146 -10.67 -6.85 17.36
CA ASP A 146 -9.30 -6.50 17.78
C ASP A 146 -9.33 -5.69 19.08
N GLU A 147 -8.42 -6.05 19.99
CA GLU A 147 -8.13 -5.30 21.19
C GLU A 147 -7.31 -4.04 20.86
N VAL A 148 -7.50 -3.01 21.68
CA VAL A 148 -6.76 -1.75 21.59
C VAL A 148 -5.48 -1.89 22.41
N GLY A 149 -4.41 -1.21 21.99
CA GLY A 149 -3.12 -1.28 22.68
C GLY A 149 -2.21 -2.39 22.15
N GLU A 150 -2.65 -3.14 21.13
CA GLU A 150 -1.82 -4.09 20.37
C GLU A 150 -1.56 -3.56 18.95
N PRO A 151 -0.31 -3.64 18.45
CA PRO A 151 0.03 -3.17 17.12
C PRO A 151 -0.66 -4.05 16.06
N LEU A 152 -1.38 -3.42 15.12
CA LEU A 152 -1.85 -4.09 13.91
C LEU A 152 -0.66 -4.57 13.06
N ILE A 153 0.36 -3.73 12.99
CA ILE A 153 1.53 -3.94 12.14
C ILE A 153 2.68 -4.42 13.02
N ASP A 154 2.75 -5.72 13.18
CA ASP A 154 3.82 -6.36 13.94
C ASP A 154 5.11 -6.47 13.11
N HIS A 155 6.25 -6.20 13.73
CA HIS A 155 7.55 -6.23 13.05
C HIS A 155 8.05 -7.66 12.80
N GLU A 156 7.70 -8.60 13.68
CA GLU A 156 8.13 -10.00 13.64
C GLU A 156 7.15 -10.88 12.85
N ASN A 157 5.85 -10.61 12.96
CA ASN A 157 4.76 -11.41 12.43
C ASN A 157 3.76 -10.55 11.65
N LEU A 158 4.23 -9.89 10.58
CA LEU A 158 3.38 -9.08 9.72
C LEU A 158 2.27 -9.93 9.07
N ASP A 159 1.00 -9.63 9.37
CA ASP A 159 -0.14 -10.35 8.81
C ASP A 159 -0.42 -9.92 7.35
N LEU A 160 0.31 -10.55 6.43
CA LEU A 160 0.15 -10.32 4.99
C LEU A 160 -1.24 -10.71 4.48
N GLY A 161 -1.90 -11.69 5.10
CA GLY A 161 -3.24 -12.13 4.70
C GLY A 161 -4.26 -11.03 4.96
N ARG A 162 -4.19 -10.42 6.14
CA ARG A 162 -5.04 -9.29 6.52
C ARG A 162 -4.79 -8.04 5.68
N LEU A 163 -3.54 -7.70 5.40
CA LEU A 163 -3.22 -6.60 4.47
C LEU A 163 -3.82 -6.87 3.08
N LEU A 164 -3.78 -8.13 2.63
CA LEU A 164 -4.35 -8.53 1.35
C LEU A 164 -5.88 -8.40 1.34
N ASP A 165 -6.56 -8.77 2.43
CA ASP A 165 -8.00 -8.54 2.61
C ASP A 165 -8.36 -7.05 2.52
N ILE A 166 -7.57 -6.17 3.16
CA ILE A 166 -7.75 -4.71 3.07
C ILE A 166 -7.57 -4.23 1.63
N ARG A 167 -6.53 -4.73 0.92
CA ARG A 167 -6.31 -4.39 -0.50
C ARG A 167 -7.47 -4.84 -1.38
N HIS A 168 -7.99 -6.06 -1.19
CA HIS A 168 -9.12 -6.58 -1.95
C HIS A 168 -10.41 -5.79 -1.72
N PHE A 169 -10.64 -5.35 -0.49
CA PHE A 169 -11.72 -4.41 -0.18
C PHE A 169 -11.58 -3.15 -1.04
N TRP A 170 -10.42 -2.50 -1.02
CA TRP A 170 -10.22 -1.29 -1.83
C TRP A 170 -10.33 -1.54 -3.33
N GLN A 171 -9.72 -2.62 -3.85
CA GLN A 171 -9.84 -3.01 -5.26
C GLN A 171 -11.30 -3.17 -5.71
N ARG A 172 -12.17 -3.72 -4.86
CA ARG A 172 -13.60 -3.77 -5.16
C ARG A 172 -14.20 -2.37 -5.21
N HIS A 173 -14.01 -1.59 -4.15
CA HIS A 173 -14.77 -0.37 -3.92
C HIS A 173 -14.30 0.80 -4.80
N VAL A 174 -13.06 0.80 -5.29
CA VAL A 174 -12.57 1.82 -6.24
C VAL A 174 -12.73 1.41 -7.71
N LEU A 175 -12.99 0.13 -8.02
CA LEU A 175 -13.13 -0.34 -9.41
C LEU A 175 -14.56 -0.71 -9.81
N LYS A 176 -15.45 -1.00 -8.86
CA LYS A 176 -16.81 -1.46 -9.15
C LYS A 176 -17.82 -0.33 -8.97
N SER A 177 -18.32 0.20 -10.08
CA SER A 177 -19.33 1.27 -10.10
C SER A 177 -20.60 0.94 -9.31
N LEU A 178 -20.96 -0.35 -9.23
CA LEU A 178 -22.15 -0.81 -8.51
C LEU A 178 -22.07 -0.64 -6.98
N GLU A 179 -20.89 -0.34 -6.42
CA GLU A 179 -20.77 -0.03 -4.99
C GLU A 179 -21.22 1.40 -4.67
N LEU A 180 -21.32 2.29 -5.67
CA LEU A 180 -21.79 3.68 -5.51
C LEU A 180 -21.08 4.43 -4.37
N SER A 181 -19.77 4.25 -4.24
CA SER A 181 -18.94 4.89 -3.21
C SER A 181 -17.72 5.57 -3.81
N PHE A 182 -16.59 4.88 -3.93
CA PHE A 182 -15.29 5.51 -4.24
C PHE A 182 -14.91 5.44 -5.72
N GLN A 183 -15.60 4.62 -6.52
CA GLN A 183 -15.20 4.38 -7.90
C GLN A 183 -15.27 5.64 -8.77
N GLU A 184 -16.28 6.48 -8.58
CA GLU A 184 -16.48 7.71 -9.36
C GLU A 184 -15.30 8.66 -9.17
N SER A 185 -15.07 9.13 -7.94
CA SER A 185 -13.97 10.04 -7.62
C SER A 185 -12.60 9.44 -7.96
N PHE A 186 -12.37 8.14 -7.71
CA PHE A 186 -11.11 7.49 -8.06
C PHE A 186 -10.85 7.43 -9.57
N SER A 187 -11.90 7.24 -10.38
CA SER A 187 -11.76 7.16 -11.83
C SER A 187 -11.49 8.51 -12.48
N GLU A 188 -11.99 9.58 -11.88
CA GLU A 188 -11.84 10.97 -12.32
C GLU A 188 -10.48 11.58 -11.98
N LEU A 189 -9.72 10.94 -11.08
CA LEU A 189 -8.36 11.37 -10.75
C LEU A 189 -7.47 11.47 -12.01
N PRO A 190 -6.67 12.55 -12.14
CA PRO A 190 -5.63 12.64 -13.15
C PRO A 190 -4.65 11.46 -13.10
N GLU A 191 -4.16 11.03 -14.26
CA GLU A 191 -3.24 9.87 -14.36
C GLU A 191 -1.92 10.06 -13.60
N ASP A 192 -1.48 11.30 -13.42
CA ASP A 192 -0.28 11.64 -12.67
C ASP A 192 -0.45 11.52 -11.16
N VAL A 193 -1.67 11.59 -10.64
CA VAL A 193 -1.97 11.41 -9.20
C VAL A 193 -2.57 10.03 -8.87
N LYS A 194 -2.75 9.16 -9.86
CA LYS A 194 -3.16 7.76 -9.63
C LYS A 194 -2.04 6.92 -9.00
N PRO A 195 -2.37 5.81 -8.31
CA PRO A 195 -1.38 4.94 -7.68
C PRO A 195 -0.31 4.46 -8.66
N LYS A 196 0.96 4.72 -8.34
CA LYS A 196 2.13 4.25 -9.11
C LYS A 196 2.88 3.17 -8.35
N MET A 197 3.48 2.22 -9.06
CA MET A 197 4.19 1.10 -8.43
C MET A 197 5.50 1.50 -7.75
N ARG A 198 6.23 2.46 -8.33
CA ARG A 198 7.58 2.83 -7.86
C ARG A 198 7.79 4.33 -7.83
N LYS A 199 8.68 4.78 -6.96
CA LYS A 199 9.25 6.14 -7.02
C LYS A 199 10.15 6.28 -8.24
N GLU A 200 10.24 7.49 -8.77
CA GLU A 200 11.16 7.78 -9.88
C GLU A 200 12.60 7.54 -9.42
N ILE A 201 12.92 8.03 -8.21
CA ILE A 201 14.22 7.88 -7.56
C ILE A 201 14.15 6.73 -6.53
N PRO A 202 14.79 5.56 -6.77
CA PRO A 202 14.70 4.41 -5.86
C PRO A 202 15.24 4.66 -4.45
N THR A 203 16.23 5.54 -4.31
CA THR A 203 16.82 5.86 -2.99
C THR A 203 15.84 6.60 -2.08
N GLU A 204 14.70 7.04 -2.61
CA GLU A 204 13.62 7.64 -1.83
C GLU A 204 12.54 6.64 -1.43
N ALA A 205 12.62 5.37 -1.88
CA ALA A 205 11.65 4.34 -1.53
C ALA A 205 11.64 4.04 -0.02
N SER A 206 12.77 4.23 0.66
CA SER A 206 12.90 4.11 2.13
C SER A 206 12.58 5.42 2.87
N LYS A 207 12.27 6.50 2.16
CA LYS A 207 11.87 7.78 2.75
C LYS A 207 10.36 7.94 2.64
N LEU A 208 9.75 8.45 3.69
CA LEU A 208 8.35 8.87 3.64
C LEU A 208 8.20 10.01 2.64
N SER A 209 7.23 9.91 1.74
CA SER A 209 6.88 11.00 0.83
C SER A 209 6.19 12.13 1.56
N SER A 210 6.32 13.34 1.02
CA SER A 210 5.71 14.54 1.59
C SER A 210 4.24 14.71 1.22
N SER A 211 3.72 14.02 0.20
CA SER A 211 2.32 14.15 -0.20
C SER A 211 1.68 12.78 -0.44
N TRP A 212 0.46 12.61 0.04
CA TRP A 212 -0.31 11.38 -0.10
C TRP A 212 -1.77 11.68 -0.40
N LEU A 213 -2.41 10.79 -1.15
CA LEU A 213 -3.83 10.83 -1.47
C LEU A 213 -4.48 9.51 -1.05
N GLY A 214 -5.71 9.52 -0.54
CA GLY A 214 -6.29 8.29 -0.01
C GLY A 214 -7.74 8.35 0.41
N TYR A 215 -8.26 7.18 0.80
CA TYR A 215 -9.62 7.00 1.28
C TYR A 215 -9.62 6.25 2.60
N TYR A 216 -10.71 6.41 3.35
CA TYR A 216 -11.03 5.60 4.51
C TYR A 216 -12.50 5.16 4.45
N SER A 217 -12.85 4.10 5.17
CA SER A 217 -14.24 3.67 5.29
C SER A 217 -14.59 3.38 6.75
N CYS A 218 -15.82 3.71 7.13
CA CYS A 218 -16.40 3.50 8.45
C CYS A 218 -17.50 2.42 8.46
N ILE A 219 -17.86 1.94 9.66
CA ILE A 219 -19.07 1.14 9.89
C ILE A 219 -20.00 1.89 10.83
N HIS A 220 -21.26 2.03 10.44
CA HIS A 220 -22.29 2.62 11.30
C HIS A 220 -23.64 1.90 11.14
N PRO A 221 -24.29 1.44 12.24
CA PRO A 221 -23.77 1.27 13.59
C PRO A 221 -22.99 -0.04 13.77
N VAL A 222 -21.98 -0.05 14.66
CA VAL A 222 -21.08 -1.19 14.92
C VAL A 222 -21.80 -2.45 15.46
N SER A 223 -22.96 -2.30 16.10
CA SER A 223 -23.69 -3.38 16.79
C SER A 223 -24.26 -4.48 15.88
N ASP A 224 -24.24 -4.30 14.56
CA ASP A 224 -25.00 -5.12 13.62
C ASP A 224 -24.15 -5.75 12.50
N LEU A 225 -22.81 -5.78 12.63
CA LEU A 225 -21.87 -6.39 11.68
C LEU A 225 -22.22 -7.85 11.29
N LEU A 226 -22.98 -8.54 12.14
CA LEU A 226 -23.46 -9.90 11.97
C LEU A 226 -24.91 -10.02 11.47
N LYS A 227 -25.65 -8.92 11.34
CA LYS A 227 -27.10 -8.91 11.10
C LYS A 227 -27.51 -8.45 9.69
N THR A 228 -26.70 -7.66 8.98
CA THR A 228 -27.07 -7.19 7.63
C THR A 228 -25.87 -7.09 6.69
N GLU A 229 -26.14 -7.18 5.37
CA GLU A 229 -25.12 -7.28 4.32
C GLU A 229 -24.53 -5.91 3.89
N ARG A 230 -25.12 -4.78 4.30
CA ARG A 230 -24.72 -3.42 3.87
C ARG A 230 -24.77 -2.43 5.03
N GLN A 231 -23.62 -2.17 5.66
CA GLN A 231 -23.51 -1.26 6.83
C GLN A 231 -22.22 -0.44 6.86
N THR A 232 -21.44 -0.50 5.79
CA THR A 232 -20.21 0.28 5.71
C THR A 232 -20.50 1.59 4.98
N CYS A 233 -19.74 2.63 5.29
CA CYS A 233 -19.72 3.86 4.50
C CYS A 233 -19.33 3.60 3.03
N ALA A 234 -18.81 2.41 2.71
CA ALA A 234 -18.54 1.96 1.35
C ALA A 234 -19.73 1.30 0.63
N ASP A 235 -20.83 0.99 1.33
CA ASP A 235 -22.03 0.28 0.83
C ASP A 235 -23.31 1.13 0.90
N ILE A 236 -23.21 2.39 1.34
CA ILE A 236 -24.35 3.25 1.64
C ILE A 236 -24.71 4.08 0.39
N GLU A 237 -25.87 3.80 -0.20
CA GLU A 237 -26.53 4.60 -1.28
C GLU A 237 -26.93 6.04 -0.83
N ILE A 238 -26.56 6.46 0.38
CA ILE A 238 -26.93 7.76 0.98
C ILE A 238 -25.89 8.84 0.68
N HIS A 239 -24.73 8.49 0.10
CA HIS A 239 -23.81 9.49 -0.42
C HIS A 239 -24.45 10.13 -1.66
N GLY A 240 -25.14 11.25 -1.45
CA GLY A 240 -25.71 12.04 -2.53
C GLY A 240 -24.65 12.69 -3.43
N GLU A 241 -23.39 12.67 -2.99
CA GLU A 241 -22.22 13.21 -3.67
C GLU A 241 -21.05 12.20 -3.61
N PRO A 242 -20.15 12.18 -4.61
CA PRO A 242 -18.94 11.37 -4.59
C PRO A 242 -18.09 11.63 -3.34
N ILE A 243 -17.43 10.58 -2.84
CA ILE A 243 -16.51 10.74 -1.69
C ILE A 243 -15.17 11.23 -2.22
N ASP A 244 -14.79 12.45 -1.85
CA ASP A 244 -13.49 13.00 -2.20
C ASP A 244 -12.35 12.32 -1.44
N PRO A 245 -11.20 12.07 -2.09
CA PRO A 245 -10.03 11.56 -1.40
C PRO A 245 -9.45 12.60 -0.43
N MET A 246 -8.86 12.10 0.66
CA MET A 246 -8.07 12.90 1.59
C MET A 246 -6.68 13.14 1.02
N SER A 247 -6.20 14.38 1.11
CA SER A 247 -4.80 14.74 0.87
C SER A 247 -4.06 14.91 2.20
N LEU A 248 -2.85 14.36 2.30
CA LEU A 248 -1.93 14.54 3.43
C LEU A 248 -0.64 15.18 2.94
N ASP A 249 -0.27 16.32 3.55
CA ASP A 249 1.01 16.97 3.33
C ASP A 249 1.87 16.88 4.59
N LEU A 250 3.01 16.21 4.48
CA LEU A 250 3.87 15.80 5.59
C LEU A 250 5.27 16.44 5.49
N LYS A 251 5.80 16.84 6.65
CA LYS A 251 7.17 17.31 6.84
C LYS A 251 7.82 16.59 8.04
N PRO A 252 9.16 16.47 8.08
CA PRO A 252 9.86 15.94 9.25
C PRO A 252 9.53 16.75 10.51
N SER A 253 9.39 16.07 11.65
CA SER A 253 9.09 16.69 12.94
C SER A 253 10.12 16.28 14.00
N GLY A 254 10.34 17.18 14.97
CA GLY A 254 11.12 16.89 16.18
C GLY A 254 10.28 16.35 17.34
N HIS A 255 8.96 16.32 17.20
CA HIS A 255 8.04 15.93 18.26
C HIS A 255 7.95 14.40 18.40
N SER A 256 7.92 13.91 19.65
CA SER A 256 7.79 12.48 19.95
C SER A 256 6.32 12.04 20.00
N TRP A 257 6.11 10.71 19.94
CA TRP A 257 4.79 10.11 20.07
C TRP A 257 4.20 10.32 21.47
N PRO A 258 3.01 10.93 21.62
CA PRO A 258 2.41 11.17 22.93
C PRO A 258 2.07 9.88 23.69
N GLU A 259 2.16 9.91 25.03
CA GLU A 259 1.83 8.74 25.87
C GLU A 259 0.38 8.29 25.72
N LYS A 260 -0.56 9.23 25.56
CA LYS A 260 -1.97 8.95 25.25
C LYS A 260 -2.12 8.13 23.97
N CYS A 261 -1.36 8.49 22.93
CA CYS A 261 -1.35 7.73 21.68
C CYS A 261 -0.71 6.36 21.87
N ASN A 262 0.40 6.27 22.61
CA ASN A 262 1.09 5.00 22.86
C ASN A 262 0.23 3.95 23.61
N LYS A 263 -0.75 4.39 24.40
CA LYS A 263 -1.71 3.48 25.06
C LYS A 263 -2.70 2.85 24.08
N ILE A 264 -2.94 3.50 22.94
CA ILE A 264 -3.95 3.09 21.95
C ILE A 264 -3.29 2.43 20.74
N ILE A 265 -2.24 3.07 20.21
CA ILE A 265 -1.37 2.59 19.13
C ILE A 265 0.06 2.58 19.69
N PRO A 266 0.53 1.45 20.23
CA PRO A 266 1.85 1.37 20.84
C PRO A 266 2.96 1.50 19.79
N LEU A 267 4.12 1.99 20.21
CA LEU A 267 5.35 1.82 19.45
C LEU A 267 5.63 0.32 19.27
N ALA A 268 6.08 -0.08 18.08
CA ALA A 268 6.42 -1.47 17.79
C ALA A 268 7.94 -1.63 17.59
N GLY A 269 8.39 -2.88 17.65
CA GLY A 269 9.80 -3.25 17.55
C GLY A 269 10.60 -3.00 18.83
N GLY A 270 11.92 -3.12 18.72
CA GLY A 270 12.86 -3.04 19.84
C GLY A 270 13.45 -1.63 20.04
N PRO A 271 14.36 -1.47 21.03
CA PRO A 271 15.06 -0.21 21.28
C PRO A 271 15.86 0.31 20.07
N ASP A 272 16.30 -0.58 19.19
CA ASP A 272 17.10 -0.27 18.00
C ASP A 272 16.25 0.01 16.76
N THR A 273 14.92 -0.02 16.87
CA THR A 273 14.03 0.28 15.75
C THR A 273 14.23 1.72 15.30
N LYS A 274 14.64 1.88 14.04
CA LYS A 274 14.80 3.20 13.42
C LYS A 274 13.44 3.85 13.21
N ARG A 275 13.21 4.96 13.92
CA ARG A 275 11.95 5.71 13.92
C ARG A 275 12.16 7.13 13.40
N THR A 276 11.29 7.58 12.49
CA THR A 276 11.31 8.94 11.95
C THR A 276 9.97 9.61 12.23
N TYR A 277 9.99 10.77 12.88
CA TYR A 277 8.78 11.52 13.22
C TYR A 277 8.44 12.55 12.14
N PHE A 278 7.14 12.80 11.97
CA PHE A 278 6.62 13.75 11.02
C PHE A 278 5.38 14.46 11.57
N GLU A 279 5.08 15.60 10.97
CA GLU A 279 3.86 16.37 11.21
C GLU A 279 3.39 16.97 9.89
N GLY A 280 2.17 17.48 9.85
CA GLY A 280 1.59 17.87 8.59
C GLY A 280 0.16 18.38 8.69
N LYS A 281 -0.48 18.44 7.53
CA LYS A 281 -1.87 18.87 7.37
C LYS A 281 -2.64 17.87 6.52
N GLN A 282 -3.92 17.68 6.85
CA GLN A 282 -4.86 16.91 6.06
C GLN A 282 -5.99 17.80 5.55
N ARG A 283 -6.39 17.63 4.30
CA ARG A 283 -7.52 18.32 3.65
C ARG A 283 -8.29 17.38 2.74
N ALA A 284 -9.50 17.75 2.35
CA ALA A 284 -10.14 17.14 1.17
C ALA A 284 -9.40 17.59 -0.10
N TYR A 285 -9.22 16.67 -1.06
CA TYR A 285 -8.42 16.90 -2.27
C TYR A 285 -8.98 18.02 -3.15
N ASP A 286 -10.29 18.01 -3.40
CA ASP A 286 -10.96 18.98 -4.27
C ASP A 286 -11.41 20.27 -3.55
N SER A 287 -11.22 20.34 -2.22
CA SER A 287 -11.59 21.47 -1.37
C SER A 287 -10.38 22.08 -0.66
N PRO A 288 -9.42 22.69 -1.38
CA PRO A 288 -8.18 23.22 -0.79
C PRO A 288 -8.40 24.38 0.20
N ASN A 289 -9.58 25.00 0.16
CA ASN A 289 -9.97 26.14 1.00
C ASN A 289 -10.58 25.71 2.35
N GLU A 290 -10.83 24.42 2.57
CA GLU A 290 -11.29 23.93 3.87
C GLU A 290 -10.20 24.01 4.93
N VAL A 291 -10.62 24.15 6.18
CA VAL A 291 -9.71 24.18 7.33
C VAL A 291 -8.95 22.87 7.40
N ALA A 292 -7.63 22.99 7.52
CA ALA A 292 -6.75 21.83 7.45
C ALA A 292 -6.57 21.19 8.83
N ASN A 293 -6.91 19.91 8.91
CA ASN A 293 -6.73 19.11 10.11
C ASN A 293 -5.23 18.91 10.40
N HIS A 294 -4.87 18.85 11.68
CA HIS A 294 -3.48 18.64 12.08
C HIS A 294 -3.10 17.16 11.97
N VAL A 295 -1.87 16.91 11.50
CA VAL A 295 -1.30 15.57 11.40
C VAL A 295 -0.02 15.50 12.21
N PHE A 296 0.16 14.43 12.99
CA PHE A 296 1.47 14.07 13.55
C PHE A 296 1.61 12.56 13.64
N GLY A 297 2.84 12.06 13.53
CA GLY A 297 3.06 10.63 13.45
C GLY A 297 4.51 10.23 13.36
N PHE A 298 4.71 8.95 13.08
CA PHE A 298 6.02 8.37 12.88
C PHE A 298 6.00 7.20 11.89
N THR A 299 7.16 6.91 11.32
CA THR A 299 7.44 5.65 10.62
C THR A 299 8.46 4.82 11.38
N GLU A 300 8.34 3.50 11.28
CA GLU A 300 9.29 2.51 11.80
C GLU A 300 9.72 1.57 10.67
N GLU A 301 11.03 1.38 10.51
CA GLU A 301 11.54 0.38 9.56
C GLU A 301 11.31 -1.04 10.12
N ILE A 302 10.74 -1.92 9.29
CA ILE A 302 10.60 -3.35 9.61
C ILE A 302 11.82 -4.06 9.02
N ALA A 303 12.76 -4.45 9.89
CA ALA A 303 14.05 -4.99 9.46
C ALA A 303 13.93 -6.37 8.80
N ALA A 304 12.99 -7.21 9.25
CA ALA A 304 12.79 -8.54 8.72
C ALA A 304 12.06 -8.51 7.37
N PRO A 305 12.49 -9.31 6.38
CA PRO A 305 11.71 -9.50 5.17
C PRO A 305 10.44 -10.30 5.46
N HIS A 306 9.35 -9.94 4.80
CA HIS A 306 8.06 -10.62 4.91
C HIS A 306 7.59 -11.06 3.52
N GLY A 307 7.22 -12.34 3.39
CA GLY A 307 6.82 -12.94 2.12
C GLY A 307 7.89 -12.87 1.03
N GLY A 308 9.17 -12.87 1.41
CA GLY A 308 10.31 -12.76 0.50
C GLY A 308 10.76 -11.32 0.24
N PHE A 309 9.94 -10.30 0.53
CA PHE A 309 10.27 -8.90 0.27
C PHE A 309 10.80 -8.19 1.52
N GLY A 310 11.89 -7.44 1.37
CA GLY A 310 12.33 -6.45 2.35
C GLY A 310 11.74 -5.05 2.08
N GLY A 311 12.04 -4.09 2.96
CA GLY A 311 11.64 -2.69 2.78
C GLY A 311 10.22 -2.37 3.21
N TRP A 312 9.60 -3.23 4.03
CA TRP A 312 8.36 -2.93 4.74
C TRP A 312 8.62 -1.83 5.77
N MET A 313 7.66 -0.92 5.93
CA MET A 313 7.66 0.06 7.01
C MET A 313 6.31 0.06 7.71
N ARG A 314 6.30 0.30 9.01
CA ARG A 314 5.09 0.67 9.73
C ARG A 314 4.97 2.18 9.74
N ILE A 315 3.75 2.69 9.61
CA ILE A 315 3.43 4.10 9.79
C ILE A 315 2.26 4.23 10.76
N CYS A 316 2.40 5.16 11.70
CA CYS A 316 1.33 5.55 12.62
C CYS A 316 1.18 7.06 12.59
N PHE A 317 -0.05 7.56 12.56
CA PHE A 317 -0.31 9.00 12.64
C PHE A 317 -1.66 9.28 13.28
N VAL A 318 -1.85 10.52 13.73
CA VAL A 318 -3.11 11.03 14.26
C VAL A 318 -3.55 12.21 13.40
N LEU A 319 -4.83 12.23 13.07
CA LEU A 319 -5.55 13.39 12.55
C LEU A 319 -6.35 14.01 13.69
N VAL A 320 -6.19 15.31 13.89
CA VAL A 320 -6.93 16.10 14.88
C VAL A 320 -7.70 17.18 14.14
N ASP A 321 -8.98 17.29 14.48
CA ASP A 321 -9.89 18.30 13.95
C ASP A 321 -9.24 19.69 13.98
N GLY A 322 -9.22 20.36 12.83
CA GLY A 322 -8.79 21.74 12.73
C GLY A 322 -9.91 22.64 13.24
N GLU A 323 -9.81 23.12 14.48
CA GLU A 323 -10.66 24.21 14.95
C GLU A 323 -10.44 25.41 14.00
N GLN A 324 -11.53 26.07 13.57
CA GLN A 324 -11.42 27.38 12.93
C GLN A 324 -10.75 28.28 13.96
N ASP A 325 -9.49 28.64 13.72
CA ASP A 325 -8.83 29.66 14.53
C ASP A 325 -9.76 30.88 14.53
N ASP A 326 -10.36 31.18 15.69
CA ASP A 326 -11.05 32.44 15.88
C ASP A 326 -10.00 33.52 15.57
N GLU A 327 -10.33 34.47 14.70
CA GLU A 327 -9.40 35.48 14.12
C GLU A 327 -8.68 36.39 15.15
N ASP A 328 -8.78 36.10 16.45
CA ASP A 328 -8.30 36.89 17.58
C ASP A 328 -7.15 36.22 18.38
N ASP A 329 -6.71 35.00 18.06
CA ASP A 329 -5.54 34.39 18.73
C ASP A 329 -4.22 34.88 18.09
N GLU A 330 -3.69 36.00 18.60
CA GLU A 330 -2.38 36.57 18.22
C GLU A 330 -1.17 35.67 18.54
N ASP A 331 -1.39 34.46 19.07
CA ASP A 331 -0.36 33.49 19.39
C ASP A 331 -0.39 32.31 18.39
N ASP A 332 0.33 32.47 17.28
CA ASP A 332 0.78 31.42 16.34
C ASP A 332 1.70 30.38 17.05
N GLU A 333 1.36 29.93 18.26
CA GLU A 333 2.11 28.90 18.97
C GLU A 333 1.84 27.54 18.30
N GLU A 334 2.92 26.94 17.78
CA GLU A 334 2.89 25.60 17.19
C GLU A 334 2.34 24.57 18.20
N LYS A 335 1.07 24.20 18.05
CA LYS A 335 0.37 23.26 18.95
C LYS A 335 1.12 21.92 18.97
N THR A 336 1.77 21.59 20.09
CA THR A 336 2.49 20.33 20.24
C THR A 336 1.56 19.11 20.16
N PRO A 337 2.02 17.92 19.73
CA PRO A 337 1.19 16.73 19.68
C PRO A 337 0.47 16.36 20.99
N SER A 338 1.09 16.63 22.14
CA SER A 338 0.46 16.39 23.45
C SER A 338 -0.74 17.30 23.71
N LEU A 339 -0.68 18.57 23.28
CA LEU A 339 -1.78 19.52 23.40
C LEU A 339 -2.89 19.21 22.39
N LEU A 340 -2.55 18.80 21.17
CA LEU A 340 -3.53 18.37 20.17
C LEU A 340 -4.39 17.18 20.65
N MET A 341 -3.79 16.28 21.43
CA MET A 341 -4.51 15.17 22.08
C MET A 341 -5.46 15.60 23.22
N GLU A 342 -5.57 16.89 23.50
CA GLU A 342 -6.52 17.49 24.45
C GLU A 342 -7.68 18.20 23.75
N SER A 343 -7.69 18.28 22.41
CA SER A 343 -8.78 18.91 21.65
C SER A 343 -10.13 18.28 21.97
N GLU A 344 -11.16 19.12 22.02
CA GLU A 344 -12.55 18.70 22.22
C GLU A 344 -13.15 18.07 20.95
N GLY A 345 -12.60 18.38 19.76
CA GLY A 345 -12.98 17.85 18.45
C GLY A 345 -12.69 16.36 18.25
N TRP A 346 -12.92 15.83 17.05
CA TRP A 346 -12.63 14.44 16.77
C TRP A 346 -11.11 14.19 16.65
N ILE A 347 -10.68 12.98 17.03
CA ILE A 347 -9.28 12.57 16.98
C ILE A 347 -9.23 11.16 16.40
N HIS A 348 -8.62 11.01 15.22
CA HIS A 348 -8.53 9.73 14.53
C HIS A 348 -7.07 9.25 14.48
N GLY A 349 -6.81 8.04 14.96
CA GLY A 349 -5.51 7.39 14.89
C GLY A 349 -5.46 6.42 13.71
N TYR A 350 -4.32 6.36 13.05
CA TYR A 350 -4.07 5.54 11.86
C TYR A 350 -2.85 4.67 12.10
N GLU A 351 -2.94 3.41 11.68
CA GLU A 351 -1.85 2.44 11.72
C GLU A 351 -1.85 1.61 10.44
N ALA A 352 -0.72 1.57 9.72
CA ALA A 352 -0.61 0.87 8.44
C ALA A 352 0.80 0.33 8.15
N ALA A 353 0.85 -0.61 7.21
CA ALA A 353 2.08 -0.97 6.53
C ALA A 353 2.24 -0.11 5.27
N ILE A 354 3.43 0.44 5.07
CA ILE A 354 3.89 0.94 3.78
C ILE A 354 4.48 -0.26 3.02
N ILE A 355 3.87 -0.56 1.87
CA ILE A 355 4.27 -1.68 1.01
C ILE A 355 5.66 -1.40 0.41
N PRO A 356 6.51 -2.43 0.22
CA PRO A 356 7.79 -2.29 -0.46
C PRO A 356 7.70 -1.47 -1.75
N GLY A 357 8.62 -0.52 -1.91
CA GLY A 357 8.55 0.50 -2.96
C GLY A 357 8.08 1.88 -2.46
N GLY A 358 7.47 1.93 -1.27
CA GLY A 358 7.23 3.18 -0.54
C GLY A 358 6.13 4.07 -1.13
N ARG A 359 5.24 3.51 -1.95
CA ARG A 359 4.22 4.25 -2.71
C ARG A 359 2.78 4.06 -2.21
N MET A 360 2.54 3.09 -1.32
CA MET A 360 1.18 2.77 -0.87
C MET A 360 1.16 2.32 0.59
N MET A 361 0.15 2.78 1.33
CA MET A 361 -0.14 2.43 2.71
C MET A 361 -1.47 1.69 2.77
N LEU A 362 -1.52 0.60 3.54
CA LEU A 362 -2.75 -0.15 3.83
C LEU A 362 -2.82 -0.43 5.33
N GLY A 363 -3.97 -0.14 5.92
CA GLY A 363 -4.14 -0.37 7.36
C GLY A 363 -5.50 0.02 7.88
N ARG A 364 -5.54 0.37 9.16
CA ARG A 364 -6.76 0.74 9.89
C ARG A 364 -6.68 2.15 10.47
N TRP A 365 -7.81 2.82 10.48
CA TRP A 365 -8.03 4.00 11.30
C TRP A 365 -8.94 3.62 12.47
N LEU A 366 -8.88 4.39 13.56
CA LEU A 366 -9.78 4.28 14.69
C LEU A 366 -10.03 5.64 15.35
N ASP A 367 -11.18 5.78 15.99
CA ASP A 367 -11.47 6.92 16.85
C ASP A 367 -10.70 6.79 18.17
N MET A 368 -9.85 7.77 18.48
CA MET A 368 -8.99 7.75 19.66
C MET A 368 -9.76 8.01 20.96
N LYS A 369 -10.97 8.57 20.88
CA LYS A 369 -11.89 8.77 22.01
C LYS A 369 -12.86 7.61 22.15
N ALA A 370 -13.30 7.03 21.04
CA ALA A 370 -14.27 5.94 20.96
C ALA A 370 -13.71 4.75 20.15
N THR A 371 -12.67 4.09 20.69
CA THR A 371 -11.82 3.09 20.00
C THR A 371 -12.52 1.85 19.44
N TYR A 372 -13.81 1.67 19.69
CA TYR A 372 -14.64 0.69 19.01
C TYR A 372 -14.99 1.09 17.57
N ALA A 373 -14.96 2.38 17.24
CA ALA A 373 -15.14 2.90 15.89
C ALA A 373 -13.80 2.84 15.14
N LYS A 374 -13.77 2.06 14.08
CA LYS A 374 -12.57 1.77 13.28
C LYS A 374 -12.93 1.24 11.90
N GLY A 375 -11.98 1.31 10.99
CA GLY A 375 -12.17 0.78 9.64
C GLY A 375 -10.90 0.84 8.78
N PRO A 376 -10.97 0.35 7.54
CA PRO A 376 -9.81 0.32 6.66
C PRO A 376 -9.51 1.72 6.11
N PHE A 377 -8.27 1.91 5.71
CA PHE A 377 -7.86 3.02 4.85
C PHE A 377 -6.84 2.57 3.81
N ILE A 378 -6.69 3.38 2.76
CA ILE A 378 -5.63 3.29 1.76
C ILE A 378 -5.11 4.68 1.46
N PHE A 379 -3.79 4.83 1.41
CA PHE A 379 -3.13 6.03 0.87
C PHE A 379 -2.09 5.63 -0.17
N TRP A 380 -1.87 6.48 -1.17
CA TRP A 380 -0.77 6.36 -2.10
C TRP A 380 -0.05 7.70 -2.28
N ASP A 381 1.22 7.59 -2.62
CA ASP A 381 2.14 8.71 -2.85
C ASP A 381 1.85 9.35 -4.22
N VAL A 382 1.82 10.68 -4.27
CA VAL A 382 1.47 11.48 -5.47
C VAL A 382 2.64 12.34 -5.96
#